data_AF-A0A3D5YM97-F1
#
_entry.id   AF-A0A3D5YM97-F1
#
_cell.length_a   1.000
_cell.length_b   1.000
_cell.length_c   1.000
_cell.angle_alpha   90.00
_cell.angle_beta   90.00
_cell.angle_gamma   90.00
#
_symmetry.space_group_name_H-M   'P 1'
#
loop_
_entity.id
_entity.type
_entity.pdbx_description
1 polymer ?
#
loop_
_entity_poly.entity_id
_entity_poly.type
_entity_poly.pdbx_seq_one_letter_code
_entity_poly.pdbx_strand_id
1 'polypeptide(L)' 'MAKKQGKQTKKRKVRIDALGQAHIGSSFNNIIISLTNQQGQVISWSSAGKMGFRGSKKNTPYAAQMAA' A
#
# COMPACT_ATOMS: atom_id res chain seq x y z
N MET A 1 4.37 31.61 -4.83
CA MET A 1 3.80 30.24 -4.99
C MET A 1 3.39 29.73 -3.61
N ALA A 2 2.08 29.65 -3.33
CA ALA A 2 1.58 29.27 -2.00
C ALA A 2 1.88 27.79 -1.71
N LYS A 3 2.67 27.51 -0.66
CA LYS A 3 2.87 26.15 -0.15
C LYS A 3 1.53 25.66 0.42
N LYS A 4 0.89 24.70 -0.25
CA LYS A 4 -0.28 23.98 0.28
C LYS A 4 0.13 23.30 1.59
N GLN A 5 -0.31 23.85 2.72
CA GLN A 5 -0.25 23.18 4.01
C GLN A 5 -1.10 21.91 3.91
N GLY A 6 -0.46 20.75 3.93
CA GLY A 6 -1.13 19.46 3.87
C GLY A 6 -2.09 19.31 5.05
N LYS A 7 -3.39 19.22 4.78
CA LYS A 7 -4.40 18.82 5.79
C LYS A 7 -3.92 17.52 6.43
N GLN A 8 -3.61 17.54 7.73
CA GLN A 8 -3.32 16.32 8.46
C GLN A 8 -4.60 15.49 8.54
N THR A 9 -4.72 14.51 7.66
CA THR A 9 -5.78 13.51 7.73
C THR A 9 -5.61 12.75 9.03
N LYS A 10 -6.63 12.85 9.91
CA LYS A 10 -6.68 12.13 11.18
C LYS A 10 -6.49 10.64 10.88
N LYS A 11 -5.34 10.08 11.27
CA LYS A 11 -5.05 8.66 11.05
C LYS A 11 -6.13 7.84 11.75
N ARG A 12 -6.88 7.07 10.98
CA ARG A 12 -7.89 6.15 11.51
C ARG A 12 -7.16 5.17 12.43
N LYS A 13 -7.51 5.17 13.71
CA LYS A 13 -6.88 4.32 14.73
C LYS A 13 -7.42 2.89 14.53
N VAL A 14 -6.78 2.13 13.66
CA VAL A 14 -7.09 0.72 13.43
C VAL A 14 -6.52 -0.08 14.60
N ARG A 15 -7.30 -1.01 15.16
CA ARG A 15 -6.78 -1.94 16.17
C ARG A 15 -5.87 -2.94 15.46
N ILE A 16 -4.63 -3.02 15.94
CA ILE A 16 -3.60 -3.91 15.40
C ILE A 16 -3.57 -5.12 16.34
N ASP A 17 -4.12 -6.22 15.86
CA ASP A 17 -4.09 -7.51 16.56
C ASP A 17 -2.87 -8.34 16.08
N ALA A 18 -2.48 -9.37 16.83
CA ALA A 18 -1.34 -10.21 16.48
C ALA A 18 -1.56 -11.03 15.19
N LEU A 19 -2.83 -11.28 14.83
CA LEU A 19 -3.24 -12.02 13.65
C LEU A 19 -3.97 -11.08 12.68
N GLY A 20 -3.63 -11.19 11.40
CA GLY A 20 -4.21 -10.39 10.33
C GLY A 20 -4.18 -11.15 9.01
N GLN A 21 -4.60 -10.47 7.94
CA GLN A 21 -4.60 -11.01 6.58
C GLN A 21 -3.77 -10.11 5.66
N ALA A 22 -3.11 -10.71 4.69
CA ALA A 22 -2.40 -9.99 3.64
C ALA A 22 -3.16 -10.18 2.31
N HIS A 23 -3.60 -9.08 1.72
CA HIS A 23 -4.26 -9.08 0.41
C HIS A 23 -3.27 -8.59 -0.64
N ILE A 24 -3.02 -9.42 -1.65
CA ILE A 24 -2.11 -9.13 -2.75
C ILE A 24 -2.94 -9.02 -4.03
N GLY A 25 -3.08 -7.79 -4.53
CA GLY A 25 -3.67 -7.51 -5.83
C GLY A 25 -2.58 -7.38 -6.89
N SER A 26 -2.36 -8.42 -7.67
CA SER A 26 -1.43 -8.41 -8.80
C SER A 26 -2.18 -8.25 -10.11
N SER A 27 -1.90 -7.18 -10.84
CA SER A 27 -2.45 -6.90 -12.17
C SER A 27 -1.32 -6.60 -13.16
N PHE A 28 -1.61 -6.65 -14.46
CA PHE A 28 -0.61 -6.36 -15.50
C PHE A 28 0.05 -4.97 -15.37
N ASN A 29 -0.59 -4.03 -14.68
CA ASN A 29 -0.15 -2.63 -14.62
C ASN A 29 0.35 -2.19 -13.24
N ASN A 30 0.06 -2.96 -12.19
CA ASN A 30 0.46 -2.63 -10.82
C ASN A 30 0.29 -3.82 -9.87
N ILE A 31 1.11 -3.83 -8.84
CA ILE A 31 1.02 -4.76 -7.71
C ILE A 31 0.74 -3.92 -6.46
N ILE A 32 -0.32 -4.28 -5.73
CA ILE A 32 -0.77 -3.60 -4.52
C ILE A 32 -0.87 -4.63 -3.41
N ILE A 33 -0.23 -4.34 -2.27
CA ILE A 33 -0.19 -5.22 -1.11
C ILE A 33 -0.79 -4.46 0.05
N SER A 34 -1.79 -5.05 0.70
CA SER A 34 -2.50 -4.45 1.82
C SER A 34 -2.54 -5.42 3.00
N LEU A 35 -2.12 -4.93 4.16
CA LEU A 35 -2.20 -5.64 5.42
C LEU A 35 -3.47 -5.21 6.14
N THR A 36 -4.32 -6.18 6.47
CA THR A 36 -5.61 -5.97 7.12
C THR A 36 -5.66 -6.72 8.44
N ASN A 37 -6.51 -6.25 9.35
CA ASN A 37 -6.91 -7.04 10.50
C ASN A 37 -7.96 -8.09 10.09
N GLN A 38 -8.34 -8.98 11.01
CA GLN A 38 -9.36 -10.00 10.75
C GLN A 38 -10.76 -9.43 10.42
N GLN A 39 -10.99 -8.15 10.70
CA GLN A 39 -12.24 -7.43 10.41
C GLN A 39 -12.19 -6.73 9.03
N GLY A 40 -11.11 -6.90 8.26
CA GLY A 40 -10.93 -6.28 6.95
C GLY A 40 -10.53 -4.81 6.97
N GLN A 41 -10.16 -4.26 8.13
CA GLN A 41 -9.64 -2.90 8.24
C GLN A 41 -8.17 -2.86 7.82
N VAL A 42 -7.85 -2.04 6.81
CA VAL A 42 -6.48 -1.86 6.31
C VAL A 42 -5.64 -1.12 7.34
N ILE A 43 -4.60 -1.77 7.83
CA ILE A 43 -3.60 -1.20 8.75
C ILE A 43 -2.58 -0.40 7.94
N SER A 44 -2.05 -1.01 6.88
CA SER A 44 -1.08 -0.41 5.98
C SER A 44 -1.21 -1.00 4.58
N TRP A 45 -0.78 -0.23 3.58
CA TRP A 45 -0.73 -0.68 2.20
C TRP A 45 0.48 -0.09 1.50
N SER A 46 0.97 -0.84 0.52
CA SER A 46 2.07 -0.47 -0.34
C SER A 46 1.80 -0.95 -1.77
N SER A 47 2.53 -0.39 -2.72
CA SER A 47 2.41 -0.78 -4.13
C SER A 47 3.71 -0.52 -4.87
N ALA A 48 3.91 -1.19 -6.00
CA ALA A 48 5.06 -0.96 -6.85
C ALA A 48 5.18 0.53 -7.27
N GLY A 49 4.05 1.18 -7.57
CA GLY A 49 4.02 2.62 -7.86
C GLY A 49 4.46 3.50 -6.69
N LYS A 50 4.09 3.14 -5.45
CA LYS A 50 4.46 3.88 -4.24
C LYS A 50 5.95 3.77 -3.94
N MET A 51 6.60 2.66 -4.31
CA MET A 51 8.04 2.45 -4.20
C MET A 51 8.86 3.17 -5.29
N GLY A 52 8.21 3.93 -6.17
CA GLY A 52 8.87 4.73 -7.21
C GLY A 52 9.00 4.04 -8.56
N PHE A 53 8.49 2.81 -8.72
CA PHE A 53 8.44 2.16 -10.04
C PHE A 53 7.39 2.84 -10.93
N ARG A 54 7.77 3.14 -12.17
CA ARG A 54 6.94 3.84 -13.16
C ARG A 54 6.78 3.00 -14.43
N GLY A 55 5.67 3.20 -15.13
CA GLY A 55 5.37 2.51 -16.39
C GLY A 55 5.32 0.98 -16.24
N SER A 56 5.83 0.26 -17.23
CA SER A 56 5.90 -1.20 -17.28
C SER A 56 6.74 -1.84 -16.16
N LYS A 57 7.64 -1.08 -15.53
CA LYS A 57 8.49 -1.58 -14.44
C LYS A 57 7.70 -1.94 -13.17
N LYS A 58 6.45 -1.46 -13.05
CA LYS A 58 5.56 -1.75 -11.90
C LYS A 58 5.10 -3.20 -11.80
N ASN A 59 5.16 -3.97 -12.89
CA ASN A 59 4.73 -5.38 -12.92
C ASN A 59 5.92 -6.35 -12.91
N THR A 60 7.11 -5.88 -12.52
CA THR A 60 8.27 -6.77 -12.40
C THR A 60 8.24 -7.51 -11.07
N PRO A 61 8.76 -8.75 -11.00
CA PRO A 61 8.84 -9.49 -9.73
C PRO A 61 9.70 -8.73 -8.68
N TYR A 62 10.73 -8.00 -9.14
CA TYR A 62 11.52 -7.14 -8.28
C TYR A 62 10.70 -5.98 -7.67
N ALA A 63 9.84 -5.35 -8.46
CA ALA A 63 8.94 -4.32 -7.94
C ALA A 63 7.90 -4.89 -6.96
N ALA A 64 7.48 -6.14 -7.15
CA ALA A 64 6.62 -6.86 -6.22
C ALA A 64 7.30 -7.04 -4.86
N GLN A 65 8.55 -7.53 -4.88
CA GLN A 65 9.35 -7.75 -3.68
C GLN A 65 9.60 -6.45 -2.91
N MET A 66 9.89 -5.35 -3.61
CA MET A 66 10.11 -4.05 -2.97
C MET A 66 8.81 -3.44 -2.43
N ALA A 67 7.65 -3.81 -2.98
CA ALA A 67 6.35 -3.33 -2.53
C ALA A 67 5.78 -4.12 -1.34
N ALA A 68 6.24 -5.36 -1.13
CA ALA A 68 5.85 -6.21 -0.02
C ALA A 68 6.50 -5.74 1.30
#